data_AF-A0A7W1TYS7-F1
#
_entry.id   AF-A0A7W1TYS7-F1
#
_cell.length_a   1.000
_cell.length_b   1.000
_cell.length_c   1.000
_cell.angle_alpha   90.00
_cell.angle_beta   90.00
_cell.angle_gamma   90.00
#
_symmetry.space_group_name_H-M   'P 1'
#
loop_
_entity.id
_entity.type
_entity.pdbx_description
1 polymer ?
#
loop_
_entity_poly.entity_id
_entity_poly.type
_entity_poly.pdbx_seq_one_letter_code
_entity_poly.pdbx_strand_id
1 'polypeptide(L)'
;MPGPIAVVSGGGRGIGRAVALALAGAGHPVCVNDTGVALDGSAPGPQPAEAVADEIRSGGGEALACATDARTRAGAEQVVAEVQEWAGQRPTVFVHAAGTLRDAMVHRASDDDWSEVLGSHLGVAIELTRAIAPAVREGRFGRIVYLGGAAGLVGSVGQASYAVAKAGLFGLTRAVALEMAGRDVCVNYVAPFAFTRMT
;
A
#
# COMPACT_ATOMS: atom_id res chain seq x y z
N MET A 1 -9.48 -7.81 23.02
CA MET A 1 -10.12 -7.07 21.92
C MET A 1 -9.26 -7.27 20.69
N PRO A 2 -9.84 -7.45 19.49
CA PRO A 2 -9.05 -7.53 18.26
C PRO A 2 -8.20 -6.26 18.11
N GLY A 3 -7.01 -6.41 17.54
CA GLY A 3 -6.09 -5.29 17.33
C GLY A 3 -6.62 -4.26 16.32
N PRO A 4 -5.97 -3.09 16.21
CA PRO A 4 -6.26 -2.12 15.14
C PRO A 4 -6.33 -2.75 13.75
N ILE A 5 -7.34 -2.39 12.95
CA ILE A 5 -7.52 -2.95 11.59
C ILE A 5 -6.47 -2.36 10.65
N ALA A 6 -5.83 -3.24 9.87
CA ALA A 6 -4.78 -2.89 8.92
C ALA A 6 -5.23 -3.03 7.47
N VAL A 7 -4.87 -2.05 6.64
CA VAL A 7 -4.91 -2.17 5.17
C VAL A 7 -3.49 -2.34 4.66
N VAL A 8 -3.25 -3.37 3.85
CA VAL A 8 -1.98 -3.59 3.16
C VAL A 8 -2.21 -3.52 1.66
N SER A 9 -1.84 -2.41 1.03
CA SER A 9 -1.88 -2.31 -0.44
C SER A 9 -0.68 -3.04 -1.06
N GLY A 10 -0.89 -3.77 -2.15
CA GLY A 10 0.09 -4.72 -2.67
C GLY A 10 0.27 -5.93 -1.75
N GLY A 11 -0.75 -6.26 -0.96
CA GLY A 11 -0.70 -7.29 0.07
C GLY A 11 -0.69 -8.73 -0.47
N GLY A 12 -0.95 -8.94 -1.77
CA GLY A 12 -1.08 -10.28 -2.33
C GLY A 12 0.26 -11.00 -2.55
N ARG A 13 1.39 -10.29 -2.59
CA ARG A 13 2.70 -10.85 -2.96
C ARG A 13 3.87 -10.16 -2.24
N GLY A 14 5.05 -10.78 -2.30
CA GLY A 14 6.32 -10.18 -1.88
C GLY A 14 6.30 -9.64 -0.44
N ILE A 15 6.84 -8.42 -0.24
CA ILE A 15 6.90 -7.78 1.08
C ILE A 15 5.49 -7.52 1.62
N GLY A 16 4.54 -7.10 0.78
CA GLY A 16 3.16 -6.85 1.22
C GLY A 16 2.51 -8.10 1.81
N ARG A 17 2.67 -9.27 1.17
CA ARG A 17 2.21 -10.56 1.73
C ARG A 17 2.87 -10.87 3.06
N ALA A 18 4.19 -10.72 3.16
CA ALA A 18 4.91 -10.98 4.41
C ALA A 18 4.42 -10.07 5.55
N VAL A 19 4.16 -8.79 5.26
CA VAL A 19 3.59 -7.84 6.21
C VAL A 19 2.16 -8.24 6.61
N ALA A 20 1.31 -8.61 5.65
CA ALA A 20 -0.06 -9.02 5.92
C ALA A 20 -0.12 -10.23 6.87
N LEU A 21 0.70 -11.26 6.60
CA LEU A 21 0.80 -12.45 7.46
C LEU A 21 1.35 -12.11 8.85
N ALA A 22 2.36 -11.22 8.93
CA ALA A 22 2.93 -10.82 10.21
C ALA A 22 1.93 -10.02 11.07
N LEU A 23 1.16 -9.11 10.46
CA LEU A 23 0.11 -8.36 11.15
C LEU A 23 -1.01 -9.28 11.64
N ALA A 24 -1.45 -10.22 10.80
CA ALA A 24 -2.44 -11.22 11.18
C ALA A 24 -1.95 -12.12 12.32
N GLY A 25 -0.70 -12.60 12.26
CA GLY A 25 -0.07 -13.38 13.33
C GLY A 25 0.09 -12.61 14.65
N ALA A 26 0.11 -11.27 14.60
CA ALA A 26 0.07 -10.39 15.76
C ALA A 26 -1.37 -10.08 16.26
N GLY A 27 -2.41 -10.67 15.65
CA GLY A 27 -3.80 -10.53 16.07
C GLY A 27 -4.54 -9.31 15.52
N HIS A 28 -4.03 -8.70 14.44
CA HIS A 28 -4.72 -7.63 13.73
C HIS A 28 -5.64 -8.19 12.64
N PRO A 29 -6.88 -7.67 12.49
CA PRO A 29 -7.67 -7.89 11.28
C PRO A 29 -7.01 -7.21 10.08
N VAL A 30 -6.83 -7.92 8.97
CA VAL A 30 -6.08 -7.43 7.80
C VAL A 30 -6.94 -7.40 6.54
N CYS A 31 -7.05 -6.23 5.92
CA CYS A 31 -7.47 -6.09 4.54
C CYS A 31 -6.26 -6.22 3.60
N VAL A 32 -6.25 -7.28 2.82
CA VAL A 32 -5.26 -7.55 1.77
C VAL A 32 -5.76 -6.88 0.49
N ASN A 33 -5.30 -5.65 0.24
CA ASN A 33 -5.65 -4.90 -0.96
C ASN A 33 -4.64 -5.17 -2.08
N ASP A 34 -5.08 -5.85 -3.14
CA ASP A 34 -4.24 -6.15 -4.30
C ASP A 34 -5.14 -6.36 -5.54
N THR A 35 -4.90 -5.57 -6.59
CA THR A 35 -5.67 -5.65 -7.85
C THR A 35 -5.29 -6.86 -8.70
N GLY A 36 -4.30 -7.65 -8.25
CA GLY A 36 -3.79 -8.83 -8.94
C GLY A 36 -2.74 -8.54 -10.00
N VAL A 37 -2.57 -7.26 -10.35
CA VAL A 37 -1.75 -6.79 -11.47
C VAL A 37 -0.30 -7.32 -11.40
N ALA A 38 0.16 -7.87 -12.52
CA ALA A 38 1.52 -8.34 -12.71
C ALA A 38 2.51 -7.16 -12.68
N LEU A 39 3.81 -7.44 -12.58
CA LEU A 39 4.82 -6.38 -12.48
C LEU A 39 4.82 -5.44 -13.69
N ASP A 40 4.53 -6.02 -14.85
CA ASP A 40 4.37 -5.37 -16.13
C ASP A 40 2.92 -4.88 -16.34
N GLY A 41 2.18 -4.55 -15.28
CA GLY A 41 0.85 -3.95 -15.38
C GLY A 41 -0.24 -4.83 -16.03
N SER A 42 0.06 -6.07 -16.46
CA SER A 42 -0.93 -6.99 -17.05
C SER A 42 -1.82 -7.63 -15.96
N ALA A 43 -3.06 -8.00 -16.28
CA ALA A 43 -4.02 -8.46 -15.28
C ALA A 43 -4.15 -10.00 -15.19
N PRO A 44 -3.86 -10.61 -14.03
CA PRO A 44 -4.35 -11.93 -13.68
C PRO A 44 -5.24 -11.90 -12.41
N GLY A 45 -6.45 -11.32 -12.48
CA GLY A 45 -7.57 -11.53 -11.53
C GLY A 45 -7.36 -11.27 -10.01
N PRO A 46 -8.40 -11.39 -9.17
CA PRO A 46 -8.34 -11.13 -7.71
C PRO A 46 -7.56 -12.21 -6.92
N GLN A 47 -7.01 -13.20 -7.61
CA GLN A 47 -6.41 -14.40 -7.03
C GLN A 47 -5.32 -14.14 -5.97
N PRO A 48 -4.44 -13.11 -6.11
CA PRO A 48 -3.38 -12.88 -5.11
C PRO A 48 -3.89 -12.39 -3.76
N ALA A 49 -4.90 -11.50 -3.75
CA ALA A 49 -5.48 -11.02 -2.50
C ALA A 49 -6.21 -12.15 -1.77
N GLU A 50 -7.02 -12.93 -2.50
CA GLU A 50 -7.79 -14.04 -1.92
C GLU A 50 -6.86 -15.12 -1.36
N ALA A 51 -5.82 -15.52 -2.08
CA ALA A 51 -4.89 -16.54 -1.62
C ALA A 51 -4.23 -16.19 -0.27
N VAL A 52 -3.84 -14.93 -0.08
CA VAL A 52 -3.24 -14.48 1.19
C VAL A 52 -4.29 -14.36 2.29
N ALA A 53 -5.49 -13.87 1.96
CA ALA A 53 -6.58 -13.79 2.94
C ALA A 53 -7.03 -15.19 3.41
N ASP A 54 -7.13 -16.15 2.50
CA ASP A 54 -7.42 -17.56 2.81
C ASP A 54 -6.35 -18.20 3.69
N GLU A 55 -5.08 -17.91 3.43
CA GLU A 55 -3.97 -18.37 4.27
C GLU A 55 -4.07 -17.80 5.69
N ILE A 56 -4.36 -16.50 5.81
CA ILE A 56 -4.58 -15.86 7.12
C ILE A 56 -5.76 -16.50 7.85
N ARG A 57 -6.90 -16.67 7.17
CA ARG A 57 -8.11 -17.29 7.74
C ARG A 57 -7.86 -18.73 8.16
N SER A 58 -7.15 -19.51 7.34
CA SER A 58 -6.77 -20.90 7.65
C SER A 58 -5.83 -21.00 8.84
N GLY A 59 -5.02 -19.95 9.08
CA GLY A 59 -4.19 -19.80 10.27
C GLY A 59 -4.93 -19.31 11.52
N GLY A 60 -6.25 -19.11 11.44
CA GLY A 60 -7.08 -18.63 12.55
C GLY A 60 -7.11 -17.10 12.72
N GLY A 61 -6.55 -16.35 11.78
CA GLY A 61 -6.63 -14.89 11.74
C GLY A 61 -7.87 -14.37 11.01
N GLU A 62 -8.06 -13.05 11.02
CA GLU A 62 -9.15 -12.37 10.33
C GLU A 62 -8.61 -11.60 9.11
N ALA A 63 -9.11 -11.92 7.91
CA ALA A 63 -8.70 -11.21 6.71
C ALA A 63 -9.81 -11.01 5.68
N LEU A 64 -9.82 -9.80 5.09
CA LEU A 64 -10.60 -9.41 3.93
C LEU A 64 -9.69 -9.37 2.69
N ALA A 65 -10.08 -10.04 1.62
CA ALA A 65 -9.46 -9.82 0.31
C ALA A 65 -10.16 -8.65 -0.39
N CYS A 66 -9.39 -7.70 -0.91
CA CYS A 66 -9.92 -6.50 -1.56
C CYS A 66 -9.21 -6.26 -2.89
N ALA A 67 -9.92 -6.44 -4.01
CA ALA A 67 -9.38 -6.25 -5.35
C ALA A 67 -9.59 -4.83 -5.90
N THR A 68 -10.14 -3.91 -5.09
CA THR A 68 -10.48 -2.56 -5.49
C THR A 68 -9.23 -1.74 -5.79
N ASP A 69 -9.20 -1.09 -6.96
CA ASP A 69 -8.10 -0.21 -7.37
C ASP A 69 -8.18 1.13 -6.62
N ALA A 70 -7.20 1.37 -5.75
CA ALA A 70 -7.12 2.56 -4.91
C ALA A 70 -6.30 3.72 -5.53
N ARG A 71 -6.03 3.70 -6.84
CA ARG A 71 -5.34 4.82 -7.54
C ARG A 71 -6.16 6.11 -7.59
N THR A 72 -7.47 6.03 -7.33
CA THR A 72 -8.39 7.18 -7.35
C THR A 72 -9.01 7.42 -5.98
N ARG A 73 -9.48 8.65 -5.76
CA ARG A 73 -10.19 9.02 -4.52
C ARG A 73 -11.37 8.09 -4.24
N ALA A 74 -12.21 7.85 -5.25
CA ALA A 74 -13.38 6.98 -5.12
C ALA A 74 -12.99 5.54 -4.80
N GLY A 75 -11.96 5.01 -5.47
CA GLY A 75 -11.46 3.65 -5.19
C GLY A 75 -10.89 3.51 -3.77
N ALA A 76 -10.12 4.49 -3.30
CA ALA A 76 -9.61 4.48 -1.92
C ALA A 76 -10.72 4.60 -0.86
N GLU A 77 -11.74 5.43 -1.11
CA GLU A 77 -12.93 5.52 -0.25
C GLU A 77 -13.71 4.19 -0.24
N GLN A 78 -13.82 3.53 -1.39
CA GLN A 78 -14.44 2.21 -1.49
C GLN A 78 -13.66 1.15 -0.68
N VAL A 79 -12.32 1.11 -0.76
CA VAL A 79 -11.51 0.20 0.08
C VAL A 79 -11.81 0.42 1.57
N VAL A 80 -11.84 1.68 2.03
CA VAL A 80 -12.15 2.00 3.43
C VAL A 80 -13.57 1.59 3.81
N ALA A 81 -14.54 1.76 2.90
CA ALA A 81 -15.93 1.34 3.12
C ALA A 81 -16.07 -0.18 3.23
N GLU A 82 -15.44 -0.94 2.33
CA GLU A 82 -15.42 -2.42 2.38
C GLU A 82 -14.81 -2.92 3.70
N VAL A 83 -13.72 -2.30 4.16
CA VAL A 83 -13.11 -2.62 5.46
C VAL A 83 -14.05 -2.32 6.62
N GLN A 84 -14.72 -1.17 6.58
CA GLN A 84 -15.64 -0.74 7.63
C GLN A 84 -16.88 -1.65 7.69
N GLU A 85 -17.41 -2.09 6.55
CA GLU A 85 -18.51 -3.04 6.47
C GLU A 85 -18.11 -4.40 7.05
N TRP A 86 -16.92 -4.89 6.67
CA TRP A 86 -16.41 -6.18 7.12
C TRP A 86 -16.09 -6.23 8.62
N ALA A 87 -15.37 -5.23 9.14
CA ALA A 87 -14.84 -5.24 10.51
C ALA A 87 -15.63 -4.35 11.49
N GLY A 88 -16.65 -3.62 11.03
CA GLY A 88 -17.45 -2.70 11.83
C GLY A 88 -16.72 -1.42 12.27
N GLN A 89 -15.48 -1.21 11.85
CA GLN A 89 -14.66 -0.05 12.20
C GLN A 89 -13.76 0.36 11.03
N ARG A 90 -13.39 1.64 10.98
CA ARG A 90 -12.47 2.16 9.96
C ARG A 90 -11.02 1.72 10.26
N PRO A 91 -10.20 1.44 9.23
CA PRO A 91 -8.80 1.07 9.44
C PRO A 91 -8.00 2.23 10.04
N THR A 92 -7.04 1.89 10.89
CA THR A 92 -6.11 2.85 11.53
C THR A 92 -4.64 2.50 11.29
N VAL A 93 -4.37 1.32 10.72
CA VAL A 93 -3.05 0.90 10.27
C VAL A 93 -3.07 0.84 8.74
N PHE A 94 -2.07 1.46 8.10
CA PHE A 94 -1.89 1.39 6.65
C PHE A 94 -0.44 1.05 6.33
N VAL A 95 -0.23 -0.02 5.57
CA VAL A 95 1.07 -0.31 4.96
C VAL A 95 0.95 -0.27 3.45
N HIS A 96 1.69 0.63 2.83
CA HIS A 96 1.75 0.76 1.39
C HIS A 96 2.91 -0.06 0.81
N ALA A 97 2.59 -1.15 0.12
CA ALA A 97 3.54 -2.00 -0.61
C ALA A 97 3.21 -2.15 -2.11
N ALA A 98 2.12 -1.53 -2.58
CA ALA A 98 1.69 -1.60 -3.98
C ALA A 98 2.69 -0.95 -4.94
N GLY A 99 2.73 -1.48 -6.17
CA GLY A 99 3.67 -1.01 -7.17
C GLY A 99 3.83 -1.91 -8.40
N THR A 100 4.21 -1.27 -9.50
CA THR A 100 4.55 -1.89 -10.80
C THR A 100 5.81 -1.24 -11.37
N LEU A 101 6.49 -1.94 -12.28
CA LEU A 101 7.71 -1.44 -12.92
C LEU A 101 7.52 -1.32 -14.44
N ARG A 102 8.02 -0.22 -14.99
CA ARG A 102 8.03 0.10 -16.43
C ARG A 102 9.39 0.69 -16.80
N ASP A 103 10.41 -0.16 -16.74
CA ASP A 103 11.78 0.31 -16.90
C ASP A 103 12.03 0.74 -18.36
N ALA A 104 12.33 2.02 -18.53
CA ALA A 104 12.67 2.63 -19.79
C ALA A 104 13.54 3.87 -19.55
N MET A 105 14.48 4.14 -20.45
CA MET A 105 15.19 5.41 -20.46
C MET A 105 14.18 6.55 -20.60
N VAL A 106 14.43 7.69 -19.95
CA VAL A 106 13.47 8.82 -19.88
C VAL A 106 12.92 9.25 -21.23
N HIS A 107 13.73 9.21 -22.30
CA HIS A 107 13.33 9.59 -23.66
C HIS A 107 12.56 8.50 -24.43
N ARG A 108 12.41 7.30 -23.85
CA ARG A 108 11.70 6.14 -24.44
C ARG A 108 10.46 5.73 -23.66
N ALA A 109 10.38 6.10 -22.38
CA ALA A 109 9.22 5.83 -21.55
C ALA A 109 7.98 6.51 -22.14
N SER A 110 6.91 5.76 -22.34
CA SER A 110 5.64 6.30 -22.82
C SER A 110 4.87 7.02 -21.71
N ASP A 111 3.92 7.87 -22.06
CA ASP A 111 3.04 8.52 -21.07
C ASP A 111 2.26 7.49 -20.23
N ASP A 112 1.93 6.33 -20.83
CA ASP A 112 1.29 5.21 -20.15
C ASP A 112 2.23 4.54 -19.14
N ASP A 113 3.51 4.38 -19.48
CA ASP A 113 4.51 3.85 -18.55
C ASP A 113 4.67 4.75 -17.32
N TRP A 114 4.70 6.07 -17.55
CA TRP A 114 4.76 7.06 -16.48
C TRP A 114 3.50 7.03 -15.61
N SER A 115 2.32 7.05 -16.24
CA SER A 115 1.03 7.07 -15.56
C SER A 115 0.81 5.80 -14.73
N GLU A 116 1.19 4.63 -15.25
CA GLU A 116 1.10 3.35 -14.56
C GLU A 116 1.97 3.31 -13.31
N VAL A 117 3.26 3.67 -13.42
CA VAL A 117 4.19 3.63 -12.28
C VAL A 117 3.83 4.68 -11.23
N LEU A 118 3.52 5.90 -11.63
CA LEU A 118 3.13 6.95 -10.69
C LEU A 118 1.79 6.63 -10.01
N GLY A 119 0.81 6.10 -10.76
CA GLY A 119 -0.48 5.71 -10.23
C GLY A 119 -0.38 4.58 -9.22
N SER A 120 0.25 3.46 -9.60
CA SER A 120 0.31 2.24 -8.79
C SER A 120 1.11 2.39 -7.49
N HIS A 121 2.10 3.29 -7.48
CA HIS A 121 2.87 3.63 -6.30
C HIS A 121 2.30 4.86 -5.58
N LEU A 122 2.52 6.04 -6.17
CA LEU A 122 2.29 7.31 -5.48
C LEU A 122 0.79 7.64 -5.40
N GLY A 123 0.03 7.37 -6.47
CA GLY A 123 -1.43 7.57 -6.49
C GLY A 123 -2.13 6.76 -5.40
N VAL A 124 -1.87 5.45 -5.34
CA VAL A 124 -2.40 4.56 -4.28
C VAL A 124 -2.04 5.05 -2.88
N ALA A 125 -0.77 5.41 -2.66
CA ALA A 125 -0.32 5.90 -1.36
C ALA A 125 -1.05 7.19 -0.95
N ILE A 126 -1.18 8.15 -1.87
CA ILE A 126 -1.87 9.42 -1.62
C ILE A 126 -3.34 9.16 -1.29
N GLU A 127 -4.06 8.43 -2.14
CA GLU A 127 -5.51 8.33 -2.02
C GLU A 127 -5.93 7.51 -0.80
N LEU A 128 -5.26 6.38 -0.50
CA LEU A 128 -5.54 5.62 0.73
C LEU A 128 -5.18 6.42 1.98
N THR A 129 -4.08 7.16 1.97
CA THR A 129 -3.73 8.04 3.10
C THR A 129 -4.82 9.08 3.33
N ARG A 130 -5.30 9.73 2.26
CA ARG A 130 -6.38 10.72 2.34
C ARG A 130 -7.71 10.11 2.76
N ALA A 131 -7.99 8.86 2.40
CA ALA A 131 -9.22 8.16 2.80
C ALA A 131 -9.19 7.73 4.28
N ILE A 132 -8.02 7.32 4.78
CA ILE A 132 -7.81 6.85 6.16
C ILE A 132 -7.62 8.02 7.14
N ALA A 133 -7.08 9.15 6.69
CA ALA A 133 -6.73 10.30 7.51
C ALA A 133 -7.85 10.77 8.47
N PRO A 134 -9.14 10.88 8.08
CA PRO A 134 -10.20 11.27 9.01
C PRO A 134 -10.31 10.34 10.23
N ALA A 135 -10.27 9.01 10.00
CA ALA A 135 -10.42 8.02 11.06
C ALA A 135 -9.28 8.11 12.09
N VAL A 136 -8.03 8.17 11.62
CA VAL A 136 -6.86 8.22 12.52
C VAL A 136 -6.74 9.55 13.25
N ARG A 137 -7.18 10.67 12.64
CA ARG A 137 -7.18 12.00 13.27
C ARG A 137 -8.23 12.12 14.37
N GLU A 138 -9.45 11.66 14.09
CA GLU A 138 -10.56 11.68 15.04
C GLU A 138 -10.30 10.71 16.19
N GLY A 139 -9.86 9.49 15.88
CA GLY A 139 -9.53 8.46 16.86
C GLY A 139 -8.25 8.70 17.65
N ARG A 140 -7.44 9.70 17.26
CA ARG A 140 -6.12 9.99 17.84
C ARG A 140 -5.23 8.76 17.97
N PHE A 141 -5.19 7.96 16.91
CA PHE A 141 -4.30 6.81 16.80
C PHE A 141 -4.18 6.42 15.34
N GLY A 142 -2.96 6.23 14.85
CA GLY A 142 -2.73 5.66 13.53
C GLY A 142 -1.28 5.26 13.28
N ARG A 143 -1.07 4.24 12.45
CA ARG A 143 0.28 3.79 12.05
C ARG A 143 0.32 3.64 10.54
N ILE A 144 1.04 4.53 9.86
CA ILE A 144 1.16 4.55 8.42
C ILE A 144 2.63 4.26 8.05
N VAL A 145 2.84 3.31 7.15
CA VAL A 145 4.17 2.94 6.65
C VAL A 145 4.15 2.89 5.14
N TYR A 146 5.08 3.60 4.51
CA TYR A 146 5.30 3.50 3.07
C TYR A 146 6.55 2.67 2.78
N LEU A 147 6.39 1.61 1.99
CA LEU A 147 7.51 0.87 1.43
C LEU A 147 8.08 1.63 0.23
N GLY A 148 9.14 2.35 0.54
CA GLY A 148 9.95 3.09 -0.39
C GLY A 148 10.92 2.23 -1.17
N GLY A 149 12.12 2.77 -1.35
CA GLY A 149 13.26 2.11 -1.97
C GLY A 149 14.39 3.10 -2.21
N ALA A 150 15.62 2.61 -2.26
CA ALA A 150 16.80 3.45 -2.47
C ALA A 150 16.76 4.21 -3.80
N ALA A 151 16.03 3.72 -4.81
CA ALA A 151 15.89 4.36 -6.12
C ALA A 151 15.37 5.82 -6.03
N GLY A 152 14.54 6.15 -5.05
CA GLY A 152 14.08 7.54 -4.83
C GLY A 152 15.12 8.46 -4.19
N LEU A 153 16.23 7.91 -3.68
CA LEU A 153 17.29 8.64 -2.99
C LEU A 153 18.56 8.74 -3.84
N VAL A 154 18.94 7.64 -4.52
CA VAL A 154 20.19 7.56 -5.28
C VAL A 154 19.99 7.40 -6.79
N GLY A 155 18.74 7.18 -7.24
CA GLY A 155 18.42 6.94 -8.64
C GLY A 155 18.76 5.53 -9.12
N SER A 156 18.29 5.19 -10.32
CA SER A 156 18.62 3.97 -11.05
C SER A 156 18.42 4.19 -12.55
N VAL A 157 19.31 3.63 -13.38
CA VAL A 157 19.28 3.81 -14.83
C VAL A 157 18.02 3.14 -15.40
N GLY A 158 17.26 3.87 -16.21
CA GLY A 158 16.02 3.37 -16.80
C GLY A 158 14.80 3.38 -15.86
N GLN A 159 14.90 3.98 -14.67
CA GLN A 159 13.83 3.94 -13.66
C GLN A 159 13.39 5.34 -13.23
N ALA A 160 13.33 6.29 -14.17
CA ALA A 160 13.03 7.69 -13.85
C ALA A 160 11.66 7.87 -13.17
N SER A 161 10.60 7.27 -13.73
CA SER A 161 9.24 7.29 -13.15
C SER A 161 9.19 6.64 -11.77
N TYR A 162 9.87 5.51 -11.60
CA TYR A 162 9.96 4.80 -10.32
C TYR A 162 10.74 5.60 -9.26
N ALA A 163 11.85 6.22 -9.65
CA ALA A 163 12.62 7.10 -8.77
C ALA A 163 11.78 8.29 -8.29
N VAL A 164 11.02 8.93 -9.19
CA VAL A 164 10.06 9.99 -8.84
C VAL A 164 9.00 9.46 -7.87
N ALA A 165 8.41 8.30 -8.13
CA ALA A 165 7.42 7.70 -7.24
C ALA A 165 8.00 7.47 -5.82
N LYS A 166 9.20 6.87 -5.71
CA LYS A 166 9.83 6.58 -4.41
C LYS A 166 10.30 7.83 -3.67
N ALA A 167 10.75 8.86 -4.38
CA ALA A 167 11.05 10.17 -3.80
C ALA A 167 9.76 10.87 -3.32
N GLY A 168 8.68 10.78 -4.10
CA GLY A 168 7.35 11.28 -3.74
C GLY A 168 6.81 10.64 -2.47
N LEU A 169 6.96 9.33 -2.30
CA LEU A 169 6.60 8.64 -1.05
C LEU A 169 7.38 9.16 0.16
N PHE A 170 8.67 9.47 -0.01
CA PHE A 170 9.48 10.06 1.06
C PHE A 170 8.97 11.47 1.44
N GLY A 171 8.67 12.31 0.44
CA GLY A 171 8.06 13.62 0.64
C GLY A 171 6.70 13.53 1.35
N LEU A 172 5.83 12.64 0.88
CA LEU A 172 4.51 12.37 1.47
C LEU A 172 4.64 11.94 2.94
N THR A 173 5.57 11.03 3.24
CA THR A 173 5.85 10.58 4.61
C THR A 173 6.10 11.77 5.54
N ARG A 174 7.02 12.67 5.14
CA ARG A 174 7.40 13.82 5.97
C ARG A 174 6.26 14.81 6.16
N ALA A 175 5.54 15.12 5.08
CA ALA A 175 4.41 16.06 5.14
C ALA A 175 3.30 15.54 6.05
N VAL A 176 2.85 14.30 5.82
CA VAL A 176 1.74 13.70 6.59
C VAL A 176 2.15 13.48 8.06
N ALA A 177 3.40 13.09 8.33
CA ALA A 177 3.89 13.00 9.72
C ALA A 177 3.72 14.33 10.48
N LEU A 178 4.06 15.46 9.85
CA LEU A 178 3.93 16.79 10.46
C LEU A 178 2.46 17.19 10.63
N GLU A 179 1.61 16.93 9.63
CA GLU A 179 0.17 17.23 9.69
C GLU A 179 -0.57 16.46 10.80
N MET A 180 -0.03 15.30 11.20
CA MET A 180 -0.66 14.38 12.15
C MET A 180 0.06 14.30 13.51
N ALA A 181 1.16 15.04 13.72
CA ALA A 181 2.00 14.96 14.93
C ALA A 181 1.23 15.12 16.25
N GLY A 182 0.18 15.96 16.27
CA GLY A 182 -0.66 16.19 17.45
C GLY A 182 -1.76 15.14 17.69
N ARG A 183 -1.79 14.06 16.92
CA ARG A 183 -2.90 13.09 16.89
C ARG A 183 -2.48 11.64 17.20
N ASP A 184 -1.29 11.43 17.77
CA ASP A 184 -0.70 10.08 17.98
C ASP A 184 -0.75 9.21 16.71
N VAL A 185 -0.50 9.83 15.56
CA VAL A 185 -0.35 9.14 14.29
C VAL A 185 1.12 9.15 13.91
N CYS A 186 1.69 7.97 13.71
CA CYS A 186 3.06 7.82 13.22
C CYS A 186 3.02 7.52 11.73
N VAL A 187 3.88 8.21 10.97
CA VAL A 187 4.03 8.00 9.53
C VAL A 187 5.51 7.79 9.24
N ASN A 188 5.86 6.63 8.69
CA ASN A 188 7.25 6.23 8.48
C ASN A 188 7.50 5.76 7.06
N TYR A 189 8.75 5.95 6.63
CA TYR A 189 9.26 5.47 5.35
C TYR A 189 10.25 4.35 5.61
N VAL A 190 10.07 3.22 4.94
CA VAL A 190 11.03 2.11 4.98
C VAL A 190 11.63 1.97 3.59
N ALA A 191 12.97 1.96 3.51
CA ALA A 191 13.71 1.74 2.27
C ALA A 191 14.27 0.31 2.26
N PRO A 192 13.47 -0.71 1.89
CA PRO A 192 13.97 -2.07 1.89
C PRO A 192 14.96 -2.27 0.74
N PHE A 193 15.95 -3.12 1.00
CA PHE A 193 16.60 -3.92 -0.04
C PHE A 193 16.17 -5.36 0.21
N ALA A 194 15.45 -5.96 -0.73
CA ALA A 194 14.91 -7.30 -0.58
C ALA A 194 15.04 -8.04 -1.90
N PHE A 195 15.33 -9.34 -1.88
CA PHE A 195 15.21 -10.16 -3.08
C PHE A 195 13.73 -10.44 -3.30
N THR A 196 13.12 -9.74 -4.25
CA THR A 196 11.71 -9.90 -4.59
C THR A 196 11.57 -9.86 -6.10
N ARG A 197 10.38 -10.12 -6.64
CA ARG A 197 10.17 -9.97 -8.09
C ARG A 197 10.51 -8.55 -8.65
N MET A 198 10.56 -7.51 -7.81
CA MET A 198 10.91 -6.13 -8.20
C MET A 198 12.43 -5.82 -8.20
N THR A 199 13.26 -6.73 -7.69
CA THR A 199 14.69 -6.51 -7.35
C THR A 199 15.48 -7.80 -7.44
#